data_AF-A0A920HCF6-F1
#
_entry.id   AF-A0A920HCF6-F1
#
_cell.length_a   1.000
_cell.length_b   1.000
_cell.length_c   1.000
_cell.angle_alpha   90.00
_cell.angle_beta   90.00
_cell.angle_gamma   90.00
#
_symmetry.space_group_name_H-M   'P 1'
#
loop_
_entity.id
_entity.type
_entity.pdbx_description
1 polymer ?
#
loop_
_entity_poly.entity_id
_entity_poly.type
_entity_poly.pdbx_seq_one_letter_code
_entity_poly.pdbx_strand_id
1 'polypeptide(L)'
;MILGYFGACTLISNLMTYKIQLLLKALAPSEGDEAETINQIVELSQEARVNGLLSLEPKIKNIESEFLRTGLEMVVDGVDV
;
A
#
# COMPACT_ATOMS: atom_id res chain seq x y z
N MET A 1 -24.61 -11.24 -32.64
CA MET A 1 -24.28 -12.02 -31.42
C MET A 1 -23.35 -11.28 -30.47
N ILE A 2 -22.23 -10.68 -30.92
CA ILE A 2 -21.25 -10.03 -30.02
C ILE A 2 -21.82 -8.81 -29.27
N LEU A 3 -22.71 -8.03 -29.91
CA LEU A 3 -23.30 -6.83 -29.30
C LEU A 3 -24.23 -7.13 -28.11
N GLY A 4 -24.89 -8.29 -28.12
CA GLY A 4 -25.82 -8.70 -27.05
C GLY A 4 -25.10 -9.14 -25.76
N TYR A 5 -23.92 -9.76 -25.88
CA TYR A 5 -23.11 -10.14 -24.72
C TYR A 5 -22.53 -8.92 -23.99
N PHE A 6 -22.18 -7.86 -24.74
CA PHE A 6 -21.71 -6.60 -24.14
C PHE A 6 -22.83 -5.93 -23.31
N GLY A 7 -24.07 -5.93 -23.81
CA GLY A 7 -25.24 -5.44 -23.07
C GLY A 7 -25.66 -6.32 -21.89
N ALA A 8 -25.48 -7.65 -21.98
CA ALA A 8 -25.75 -8.55 -20.87
C ALA A 8 -24.74 -8.36 -19.72
N CYS A 9 -23.46 -8.18 -20.05
CA CYS A 9 -22.43 -7.89 -19.05
C CYS A 9 -22.66 -6.56 -18.33
N THR A 10 -23.16 -5.51 -19.00
CA THR A 10 -23.42 -4.22 -18.34
C THR A 10 -24.62 -4.24 -17.41
N LEU A 11 -25.63 -5.08 -17.67
CA LEU A 11 -26.84 -5.18 -16.85
C LEU A 11 -26.68 -6.11 -15.63
N ILE A 12 -25.91 -7.20 -15.77
CA ILE A 12 -25.65 -8.14 -14.65
C ILE A 12 -24.72 -7.50 -13.61
N SER A 13 -23.88 -6.55 -14.01
CA SER A 13 -23.06 -5.77 -13.10
C SER A 13 -23.58 -4.34 -12.94
N ASN A 14 -24.42 -4.11 -11.93
CA ASN A 14 -24.56 -2.79 -11.29
C ASN A 14 -23.25 -2.39 -10.55
N LEU A 15 -22.10 -2.70 -11.15
CA LEU A 15 -20.76 -2.73 -10.54
C LEU A 15 -19.67 -2.25 -11.53
N MET A 16 -20.00 -1.94 -12.79
CA MET A 16 -19.01 -1.61 -13.82
C MET A 16 -18.70 -0.12 -13.98
N THR A 17 -19.32 0.78 -13.20
CA THR A 17 -18.96 2.21 -13.20
C THR A 17 -17.72 2.50 -12.35
N TYR A 18 -17.36 1.63 -11.39
CA TYR A 18 -16.22 1.85 -10.49
C TYR A 18 -14.86 1.35 -11.01
N LYS A 19 -14.82 0.63 -12.15
CA LYS A 19 -13.59 0.00 -12.68
C LYS A 19 -12.82 0.82 -13.73
N ILE A 20 -13.40 1.86 -14.32
CA ILE A 20 -12.70 2.70 -15.32
C ILE A 20 -11.49 3.42 -14.72
N GLN A 21 -11.62 3.92 -13.51
CA GLN A 21 -10.50 4.47 -12.72
C GLN A 21 -9.43 3.42 -12.38
N LEU A 22 -9.84 2.14 -12.21
CA LEU A 22 -8.93 1.03 -11.93
C LEU A 22 -8.13 0.63 -13.18
N LEU A 23 -8.78 0.68 -14.36
CA LEU A 23 -8.14 0.40 -15.65
C LEU A 23 -7.08 1.45 -15.98
N LEU A 24 -7.34 2.73 -15.68
CA LEU A 24 -6.36 3.81 -15.86
C LEU A 24 -5.19 3.69 -14.87
N LYS A 25 -5.44 3.31 -13.61
CA LYS A 25 -4.39 3.02 -12.63
C LYS A 25 -3.53 1.80 -12.99
N ALA A 26 -4.09 0.82 -13.72
CA ALA A 26 -3.35 -0.36 -14.17
C ALA A 26 -2.46 -0.10 -15.40
N LEU A 27 -2.76 0.94 -16.18
CA LEU A 27 -1.94 1.38 -17.31
C LEU A 27 -0.90 2.44 -16.89
N ALA A 28 -1.09 3.08 -15.75
CA ALA A 28 -0.11 3.99 -15.18
C ALA A 28 1.15 3.20 -14.78
N PRO A 29 2.35 3.62 -15.20
CA PRO A 29 3.58 3.06 -14.65
C PRO A 29 3.59 3.35 -13.15
N SER A 30 3.83 2.31 -12.35
CA SER A 30 4.10 2.46 -10.93
C SER A 30 5.42 3.21 -10.81
N GLU A 31 5.37 4.54 -10.64
CA GLU A 31 6.53 5.39 -10.33
C GLU A 31 6.94 5.21 -8.86
N GLY A 32 7.01 3.96 -8.40
CA GLY A 32 7.58 3.63 -7.10
C GLY A 32 9.04 3.28 -7.31
N ASP A 33 9.95 4.03 -6.69
CA ASP A 33 11.33 3.59 -6.56
C ASP A 33 11.37 2.42 -5.55
N GLU A 34 11.23 1.22 -6.09
CA GLU A 34 11.24 -0.03 -5.34
C GLU A 34 12.55 -0.20 -4.55
N ALA A 35 13.66 0.28 -5.13
CA ALA A 35 14.98 0.20 -4.50
C ALA A 35 15.07 1.16 -3.31
N GLU A 36 14.54 2.38 -3.43
CA GLU A 36 14.47 3.33 -2.32
C GLU A 36 13.60 2.79 -1.18
N THR A 37 12.44 2.22 -1.51
CA THR A 37 11.54 1.61 -0.52
C THR A 37 12.23 0.47 0.25
N ILE A 38 12.99 -0.39 -0.46
CA ILE A 38 13.75 -1.47 0.17
C ILE A 38 14.82 -0.90 1.12
N ASN A 39 15.57 0.11 0.68
CA ASN A 39 16.60 0.74 1.52
C ASN A 39 15.99 1.35 2.79
N GLN A 40 14.86 2.05 2.68
CA GLN A 40 14.13 2.59 3.83
C GLN A 40 13.74 1.49 4.84
N ILE A 41 13.22 0.35 4.38
CA ILE A 41 12.85 -0.77 5.25
C ILE A 41 14.09 -1.36 5.95
N VAL A 42 15.21 -1.48 5.23
CA VAL A 42 16.47 -2.00 5.79
C VAL A 42 17.00 -1.07 6.88
N GLU A 43 17.00 0.25 6.64
CA GLU A 43 17.43 1.25 7.63
C GLU A 43 16.55 1.22 8.88
N LEU A 44 15.22 1.17 8.72
CA LEU A 44 14.28 1.06 9.84
C LEU A 44 14.51 -0.24 10.64
N SER A 45 14.78 -1.35 9.97
CA SER A 45 15.07 -2.64 10.61
C SER A 45 16.39 -2.63 11.39
N GLN A 46 17.41 -1.97 10.83
CA GLN A 46 18.71 -1.81 11.48
C GLN A 46 18.59 -0.96 12.75
N GLU A 47 17.85 0.14 12.67
CA GLU A 47 17.55 1.04 13.79
C GLU A 47 16.79 0.31 14.90
N ALA A 48 15.74 -0.44 14.55
CA ALA A 48 14.96 -1.26 15.49
C ALA A 48 15.84 -2.22 16.28
N ARG A 49 16.85 -2.81 15.62
CA ARG A 49 17.76 -3.80 16.23
C ARG A 49 18.78 -3.15 17.16
N VAL A 50 19.29 -1.96 16.82
CA VAL A 50 20.37 -1.31 17.56
C VAL A 50 19.84 -0.44 18.70
N ASN A 51 18.83 0.38 18.42
CA ASN A 51 18.30 1.40 19.33
C ASN A 51 16.97 0.98 19.98
N GLY A 52 16.40 -0.16 19.58
CA GLY A 52 15.13 -0.68 20.11
C GLY A 52 13.89 0.01 19.51
N LEU A 53 12.71 -0.54 19.80
CA LEU A 53 11.45 -0.14 19.15
C LEU A 53 11.01 1.30 19.42
N LEU A 54 11.32 1.83 20.60
CA LEU A 54 11.02 3.22 21.00
C LEU A 54 11.71 4.27 20.11
N SER A 55 12.87 3.93 19.55
CA SER A 55 13.59 4.83 18.65
C SER A 55 12.94 4.94 17.26
N LEU A 56 12.02 4.02 16.93
CA LEU A 56 11.27 4.05 15.68
C LEU A 56 10.02 4.94 15.74
N GLU A 57 9.42 5.17 16.90
CA GLU A 57 8.22 6.02 17.04
C GLU A 57 8.31 7.39 16.34
N PRO A 58 9.39 8.19 16.50
CA PRO A 58 9.50 9.47 15.80
C PRO A 58 9.75 9.31 14.29
N LYS A 59 10.34 8.19 13.87
CA LYS A 59 10.60 7.89 12.45
C LYS A 59 9.35 7.41 11.73
N ILE A 60 8.51 6.61 12.39
CA ILE A 60 7.24 6.09 11.86
C ILE A 60 6.30 7.24 11.43
N LYS A 61 6.29 8.35 12.19
CA LYS A 61 5.50 9.55 11.87
C LYS A 61 5.92 10.27 10.58
N ASN A 62 7.16 10.06 10.14
CA ASN A 62 7.72 10.68 8.94
C ASN A 62 7.67 9.77 7.70
N ILE A 63 7.12 8.55 7.81
CA ILE A 63 6.98 7.65 6.67
C ILE A 63 5.79 8.10 5.80
N GLU A 64 6.06 8.33 4.52
CA GLU A 64 5.04 8.79 3.56
C GLU A 64 4.02 7.70 3.21
N SER A 65 4.45 6.44 3.23
CA SER A 65 3.58 5.28 2.96
C SER A 65 2.65 4.99 4.13
N GLU A 66 1.35 5.19 3.92
CA GLU A 66 0.30 4.86 4.88
C GLU A 66 0.35 3.38 5.31
N PHE A 67 0.65 2.48 4.36
CA PHE A 67 0.78 1.05 4.63
C PHE A 67 1.90 0.74 5.63
N LEU A 68 3.10 1.29 5.40
CA LEU A 68 4.25 1.04 6.27
C LEU A 68 4.05 1.69 7.64
N ARG A 69 3.47 2.89 7.70
CA ARG A 69 3.17 3.58 8.96
C ARG A 69 2.23 2.75 9.84
N THR A 70 1.07 2.36 9.30
CA THR A 70 0.08 1.56 10.05
C THR A 70 0.65 0.19 10.42
N GLY A 71 1.42 -0.44 9.54
CA GLY A 71 2.11 -1.70 9.84
C GLY A 71 3.04 -1.61 11.04
N LEU A 72 3.85 -0.55 11.11
CA LEU A 72 4.79 -0.33 12.20
C LEU A 72 4.11 0.11 13.50
N GLU A 73 3.07 0.95 13.43
CA GLU A 73 2.25 1.32 14.60
C GLU A 73 1.60 0.08 15.26
N MET A 74 1.04 -0.82 14.45
CA MET A 74 0.48 -2.09 14.96
C MET A 74 1.52 -2.99 15.63
N VAL A 75 2.77 -2.98 15.14
CA VAL A 75 3.85 -3.76 15.76
C VAL A 75 4.26 -3.13 17.09
N VAL A 76 4.40 -1.79 17.16
CA VAL A 76 4.69 -1.06 18.40
C VAL A 76 3.63 -1.37 19.46
N ASP A 77 2.36 -1.21 19.12
CA ASP A 77 1.23 -1.50 20.02
C ASP A 77 1.18 -2.97 20.44
N GLY A 78 1.65 -3.88 19.59
CA GLY A 78 1.68 -5.32 19.86
C GLY A 78 2.85 -5.80 20.73
N VAL A 79 3.89 -4.98 20.90
CA VAL A 79 5.06 -5.30 21.76
C VAL A 79 4.92 -4.69 23.15
N ASP A 80 4.03 -3.70 23.34
CA ASP A 80 3.73 -3.02 24.60
C ASP A 80 2.83 -3.87 25.55
N VAL A 81 3.21 -5.15 25.74
CA VAL A 81 2.50 -6.16 26.55
C VAL A 81 3.18 -6.43 27.89
#